data_AF-A0A7L3C3M4-F1
#
_entry.id   AF-A0A7L3C3M4-F1
#
_cell.length_a   1.000
_cell.length_b   1.000
_cell.length_c   1.000
_cell.angle_alpha   90.00
_cell.angle_beta   90.00
_cell.angle_gamma   90.00
#
_symmetry.space_group_name_H-M   'P 1'
#
loop_
_entity.id
_entity.type
_entity.pdbx_description
1 polymer ?
#
loop_
_entity_poly.entity_id
_entity_poly.type
_entity_poly.pdbx_seq_one_letter_code
_entity_poly.pdbx_strand_id
1 'polypeptide(L)'
;VFVEFCVEDSKDVNVNFEKSKLTFSCLGGSDNFKHLNEIDLFNNIDPNESKHKRTDRSILCCLRKGESGQAWPRLTKERAKLNWLSVDFNNWKDWEDDSDEDMSNFDRFSEMMNNMGGDDDVDLPEVDGADD
;
A
#
# COMPACT_ATOMS: atom_id res chain seq x y z
N VAL A 1 5.14 0.98 -6.40
CA VAL A 1 5.36 1.99 -5.32
C VAL A 1 4.34 1.75 -4.23
N PHE A 2 4.74 1.76 -2.97
CA PHE A 2 3.83 1.56 -1.84
C PHE A 2 3.70 2.84 -1.00
N VAL A 3 2.49 3.11 -0.51
CA VAL A 3 2.19 4.22 0.40
C VAL A 3 1.28 3.69 1.51
N GLU A 4 1.68 3.85 2.76
CA GLU A 4 0.88 3.43 3.92
C GLU A 4 0.34 4.66 4.67
N PHE A 5 -0.97 4.67 4.93
CA PHE A 5 -1.61 5.63 5.83
C PHE A 5 -1.85 4.95 7.18
N CYS A 6 -1.09 5.38 8.21
CA CYS A 6 -1.15 4.82 9.56
C CYS A 6 -2.33 5.40 10.34
N VAL A 7 -3.55 4.92 10.05
CA VAL A 7 -4.77 5.27 10.77
C VAL A 7 -5.42 4.01 11.32
N GLU A 8 -5.38 3.86 12.64
CA GLU A 8 -6.01 2.76 13.37
C GLU A 8 -7.54 2.90 13.39
N ASP A 9 -8.24 1.77 13.42
CA ASP A 9 -9.69 1.66 13.48
C ASP A 9 -10.42 2.52 12.43
N SER A 10 -9.79 2.66 11.25
CA SER A 10 -10.28 3.52 10.17
C SER A 10 -11.64 3.06 9.64
N LYS A 11 -12.53 4.03 9.38
CA LYS A 11 -13.86 3.91 8.79
C LYS A 11 -14.01 4.87 7.62
N ASP A 12 -15.00 4.61 6.76
CA ASP A 12 -15.28 5.44 5.57
C ASP A 12 -14.03 5.72 4.73
N VAL A 13 -13.17 4.70 4.59
CA VAL A 13 -11.93 4.81 3.80
C VAL A 13 -12.28 5.04 2.35
N ASN A 14 -11.74 6.13 1.81
CA ASN A 14 -11.85 6.49 0.40
C ASN A 14 -10.45 6.78 -0.14
N VAL A 15 -10.06 6.00 -1.14
CA VAL A 15 -8.80 6.16 -1.88
C VAL A 15 -9.14 6.43 -3.34
N ASN A 16 -8.75 7.60 -3.84
CA ASN A 16 -8.89 7.96 -5.24
C ASN A 16 -7.52 7.97 -5.92
N PHE A 17 -7.35 7.07 -6.88
CA PHE A 17 -6.18 7.02 -7.75
C PHE A 17 -6.45 7.83 -9.01
N GLU A 18 -5.63 8.83 -9.26
CA GLU A 18 -5.60 9.58 -10.51
C GLU A 18 -4.23 9.43 -11.15
N LYS A 19 -4.14 9.72 -12.46
CA LYS A 19 -2.92 9.52 -13.23
C LYS A 19 -1.69 10.16 -12.59
N SER A 20 -1.83 11.34 -11.99
CA SER A 20 -0.72 12.08 -11.36
C SER A 20 -1.04 12.54 -9.92
N LYS A 21 -2.07 11.98 -9.28
CA LYS A 21 -2.50 12.38 -7.93
C LYS A 21 -3.03 11.19 -7.15
N LEU A 22 -2.70 11.13 -5.86
CA LEU A 22 -3.29 10.22 -4.90
C LEU A 22 -4.06 11.04 -3.86
N THR A 23 -5.34 10.74 -3.67
CA THR A 23 -6.16 11.34 -2.61
C THR A 23 -6.65 10.26 -1.66
N PHE A 24 -6.42 10.46 -0.37
CA PHE A 24 -6.85 9.58 0.72
C PHE A 24 -7.70 10.35 1.71
N SER A 25 -8.81 9.75 2.15
CA SER A 25 -9.58 10.25 3.28
C SER A 25 -10.22 9.12 4.08
N CYS A 26 -10.42 9.34 5.37
CA CYS A 26 -11.14 8.42 6.25
C CYS A 26 -11.56 9.11 7.56
N LEU A 27 -12.30 8.37 8.38
CA LEU A 27 -12.53 8.66 9.80
C LEU A 27 -11.67 7.71 10.63
N GLY A 28 -10.86 8.23 11.56
CA GLY A 28 -10.04 7.44 12.48
C GLY A 28 -10.68 7.33 13.87
N GLY A 29 -10.42 6.21 14.54
CA GLY A 29 -10.76 6.01 15.96
C GLY A 29 -12.26 6.06 16.30
N SER A 30 -12.54 6.12 17.60
CA SER A 30 -13.91 6.19 18.13
C SER A 30 -14.50 7.60 18.10
N ASP A 31 -13.65 8.63 18.00
CA ASP A 31 -14.02 10.04 17.90
C ASP A 31 -14.30 10.49 16.45
N ASN A 32 -14.13 9.60 15.47
CA ASN A 32 -14.31 9.86 14.04
C ASN A 32 -13.45 11.04 13.57
N PHE A 33 -12.19 11.10 14.00
CA PHE A 33 -11.27 12.14 13.56
C PHE A 33 -11.07 12.09 12.04
N LYS A 34 -11.23 13.24 11.37
CA LYS A 34 -11.17 13.30 9.90
C LYS A 34 -9.73 13.38 9.42
N HIS A 35 -9.33 12.44 8.57
CA HIS A 35 -8.06 12.46 7.86
C HIS A 35 -8.29 12.79 6.38
N LEU A 36 -7.43 13.64 5.82
CA LEU A 36 -7.39 13.98 4.40
C LEU A 36 -5.94 14.20 4.00
N ASN A 37 -5.49 13.47 2.98
CA ASN A 37 -4.15 13.58 2.41
C ASN A 37 -4.25 13.64 0.89
N GLU A 38 -3.57 14.60 0.29
CA GLU A 38 -3.45 14.75 -1.14
C GLU A 38 -1.97 14.80 -1.53
N ILE A 39 -1.60 14.02 -2.54
CA ILE A 39 -0.24 13.91 -3.03
C ILE A 39 -0.25 14.07 -4.55
N ASP A 40 0.29 15.18 -5.05
CA ASP A 40 0.70 15.26 -6.45
C ASP A 40 1.92 14.38 -6.65
N LEU A 41 1.79 13.34 -7.48
CA LEU A 41 2.79 12.29 -7.63
C LEU A 41 3.97 12.75 -8.49
N PHE A 42 5.15 12.21 -8.19
CA PHE A 42 6.38 12.52 -8.92
C PHE A 42 6.26 12.22 -10.42
N ASN A 43 5.63 11.10 -10.75
CA ASN A 43 5.29 10.74 -12.12
C ASN A 43 3.96 10.00 -12.18
N ASN A 44 3.56 9.64 -13.40
CA ASN A 44 2.27 9.02 -13.62
C ASN A 44 2.20 7.59 -13.08
N ILE A 45 1.00 7.20 -12.65
CA ILE A 45 0.62 5.84 -12.31
C ILE A 45 -0.44 5.34 -13.29
N ASP A 46 -0.68 4.03 -13.30
CA ASP A 46 -1.92 3.46 -13.84
C ASP A 46 -2.97 3.37 -12.72
N PRO A 47 -4.04 4.19 -12.75
CA PRO A 47 -5.07 4.14 -11.72
C PRO A 47 -5.84 2.82 -11.66
N ASN A 48 -5.99 2.12 -12.80
CA ASN A 48 -6.81 0.92 -12.88
C ASN A 48 -6.09 -0.31 -12.30
N GLU A 49 -4.75 -0.31 -12.37
CA GLU A 49 -3.91 -1.35 -11.76
C GLU A 49 -3.41 -0.97 -10.36
N SER A 50 -3.78 0.21 -9.87
CA SER A 50 -3.49 0.64 -8.49
C SER A 50 -4.60 0.19 -7.55
N LYS A 51 -4.22 -0.22 -6.34
CA LYS A 51 -5.12 -0.86 -5.38
C LYS A 51 -4.78 -0.46 -3.96
N HIS A 52 -5.73 -0.62 -3.04
CA HIS A 52 -5.50 -0.42 -1.61
C HIS A 52 -6.09 -1.56 -0.80
N LYS A 53 -5.54 -1.76 0.40
CA LYS A 53 -6.04 -2.70 1.39
C LYS A 53 -6.08 -2.03 2.75
N ARG A 54 -7.24 -2.04 3.38
CA ARG A 54 -7.44 -1.55 4.74
C ARG A 54 -7.31 -2.71 5.73
N THR A 55 -6.65 -2.45 6.84
CA THR A 55 -6.61 -3.29 8.05
C THR A 55 -7.05 -2.45 9.24
N ASP A 56 -7.14 -3.04 10.43
CA ASP A 56 -7.42 -2.27 11.65
C ASP A 56 -6.26 -1.35 12.06
N ARG A 57 -5.05 -1.54 11.51
CA ARG A 57 -3.86 -0.74 11.86
C ARG A 57 -3.55 0.37 10.85
N SER A 58 -3.81 0.12 9.58
CA SER A 58 -3.39 1.01 8.50
C SER A 58 -4.11 0.73 7.19
N ILE A 59 -3.92 1.63 6.23
CA ILE A 59 -4.35 1.48 4.84
C ILE A 59 -3.10 1.46 3.96
N LEU A 60 -2.80 0.31 3.36
CA LEU A 60 -1.70 0.14 2.43
C LEU A 60 -2.18 0.33 0.99
N CYS A 61 -1.60 1.29 0.29
CA CYS A 61 -1.83 1.55 -1.12
C CYS A 61 -0.66 1.00 -1.94
N CYS A 62 -0.97 0.27 -3.01
CA CYS A 62 -0.02 -0.16 -4.02
C CYS A 62 -0.30 0.59 -5.33
N LEU A 63 0.66 1.43 -5.74
CA LEU A 63 0.59 2.22 -6.95
C LEU A 63 1.38 1.53 -8.07
N ARG A 64 0.70 1.26 -9.19
CA ARG A 64 1.33 0.81 -10.44
C ARG A 64 1.97 1.99 -11.12
N LYS A 65 3.30 2.02 -11.27
CA LYS A 65 3.98 3.06 -12.07
C LYS A 65 3.47 3.00 -13.51
N GLY A 66 3.23 4.14 -14.14
CA GLY A 66 2.79 4.19 -15.54
C GLY A 66 3.88 3.77 -16.53
N GLU A 67 5.13 3.75 -16.10
CA GLU A 67 6.28 3.24 -16.84
C GLU A 67 7.07 2.28 -15.94
N SER A 68 7.22 1.03 -16.38
CA SER A 68 7.96 0.01 -15.64
C SER A 68 9.47 0.35 -15.59
N GLY A 69 10.13 0.04 -14.47
CA GLY A 69 11.54 0.37 -14.24
C GLY A 69 11.84 1.86 -14.04
N GLN A 70 10.83 2.74 -14.08
CA GLN A 70 11.06 4.18 -13.92
C GLN A 70 11.49 4.51 -12.48
N ALA A 71 12.64 5.16 -12.33
CA ALA A 71 13.16 5.58 -11.03
C ALA A 71 12.33 6.73 -10.41
N TRP A 72 11.96 6.57 -9.14
CA TRP A 72 11.23 7.58 -8.36
C TRP A 72 12.13 8.06 -7.21
N PRO A 73 12.87 9.17 -7.36
CA PRO A 73 13.73 9.69 -6.30
C PRO A 73 12.94 10.31 -5.13
N ARG A 74 11.63 10.48 -5.30
CA ARG A 74 10.67 10.97 -4.28
C ARG A 74 9.26 10.56 -4.71
N LEU A 75 8.32 10.60 -3.76
CA LEU A 75 6.90 10.34 -4.03
C LEU A 75 6.20 11.55 -4.67
N THR A 76 6.58 12.76 -4.30
CA THR A 76 5.88 14.02 -4.66
C THR A 76 6.45 14.67 -5.92
N LYS A 77 5.60 15.35 -6.70
CA LYS A 77 6.01 16.19 -7.82
C LYS A 77 6.98 17.27 -7.38
N GLU A 78 6.60 18.03 -6.37
CA GLU A 78 7.42 19.10 -5.81
C GLU A 78 8.44 18.58 -4.80
N ARG A 79 9.53 19.34 -4.61
CA ARG A 79 10.57 19.02 -3.62
C ARG A 79 10.24 19.47 -2.20
N ALA A 80 9.15 20.24 -2.03
CA ALA A 80 8.70 20.68 -0.72
C ALA A 80 8.38 19.47 0.16
N LYS A 81 8.90 19.46 1.39
CA LYS A 81 8.66 18.37 2.33
C LYS A 81 7.27 18.50 2.92
N LEU A 82 6.50 17.41 2.86
CA LEU A 82 5.26 17.25 3.60
C LEU A 82 5.63 16.75 5.01
N ASN A 83 5.19 17.44 6.05
CA ASN A 83 5.54 17.13 7.45
C ASN A 83 4.99 15.78 7.93
N TRP A 84 3.98 15.24 7.26
CA TRP A 84 3.33 13.97 7.56
C TRP A 84 3.82 12.80 6.68
N LEU A 85 4.73 13.04 5.74
CA LEU A 85 5.25 12.02 4.82
C LEU A 85 6.70 11.69 5.16
N SER A 86 6.98 10.39 5.34
CA SER A 86 8.32 9.86 5.60
C SER A 86 8.58 8.59 4.78
N VAL A 87 9.86 8.26 4.60
CA VAL A 87 10.28 7.01 3.95
C VAL A 87 10.12 5.85 4.93
N ASP A 88 9.51 4.76 4.48
CA ASP A 88 9.52 3.49 5.19
C ASP A 88 10.81 2.72 4.84
N PHE A 89 11.80 2.80 5.74
CA PHE A 89 13.08 2.12 5.56
C PHE A 89 13.01 0.60 5.76
N ASN A 90 11.94 0.06 6.35
CA ASN A 90 11.81 -1.39 6.55
C ASN A 90 11.47 -2.11 5.24
N ASN A 91 10.71 -1.44 4.36
CA ASN A 91 10.28 -1.97 3.07
C ASN A 91 11.00 -1.31 1.87
N TRP A 92 11.95 -0.41 2.12
CA TRP A 92 12.72 0.25 1.06
C TRP A 92 13.66 -0.75 0.36
N LYS A 93 13.62 -0.78 -0.97
CA LYS A 93 14.54 -1.52 -1.83
C LYS A 93 15.19 -0.57 -2.83
N ASP A 94 16.33 -0.97 -3.39
CA ASP A 94 16.89 -0.24 -4.53
C ASP A 94 15.97 -0.42 -5.74
N TRP A 95 15.85 0.63 -6.57
CA TRP A 95 14.90 0.66 -7.69
C TRP A 95 15.32 -0.25 -8.85
N GLU A 96 16.56 -0.74 -8.86
CA GLU A 96 17.00 -1.80 -9.80
C GLU A 96 16.35 -3.15 -9.48
N ASP A 97 15.85 -3.34 -8.26
CA ASP A 97 15.15 -4.55 -7.81
C ASP A 97 13.61 -4.42 -7.90
N ASP A 98 13.08 -3.32 -8.47
CA ASP A 98 11.64 -3.13 -8.70
C ASP A 98 11.16 -4.13 -9.76
N SER A 99 10.53 -5.23 -9.32
CA SER A 99 9.97 -6.26 -10.20
C SER A 99 8.44 -6.31 -10.12
N ASP A 100 7.81 -6.88 -11.15
CA ASP A 100 6.35 -7.10 -11.17
C ASP A 100 5.90 -8.14 -10.13
N GLU A 101 6.82 -8.89 -9.51
CA GLU A 101 6.52 -9.88 -8.47
C GLU A 101 5.91 -9.23 -7.22
N ASP A 102 6.31 -8.00 -6.88
CA ASP A 102 5.81 -7.29 -5.70
C ASP A 102 4.29 -7.01 -5.78
N MET A 103 3.74 -6.80 -6.99
CA MET A 103 2.30 -6.65 -7.21
C MET A 103 1.54 -7.96 -6.97
N SER A 104 2.11 -9.08 -7.42
CA SER A 104 1.53 -10.41 -7.23
C SER A 104 1.63 -10.86 -5.76
N ASN A 105 2.68 -10.47 -5.05
CA ASN A 105 2.80 -10.69 -3.61
C ASN A 105 1.75 -9.89 -2.83
N PHE A 106 1.45 -8.65 -3.24
CA PHE A 106 0.36 -7.88 -2.64
C PHE A 106 -0.98 -8.59 -2.80
N ASP A 107 -1.28 -9.17 -3.97
CA ASP A 107 -2.52 -9.91 -4.20
C ASP A 107 -2.60 -11.15 -3.31
N ARG A 108 -1.54 -11.97 -3.28
CA ARG A 108 -1.47 -13.16 -2.42
C ARG A 108 -1.63 -12.82 -0.94
N PHE A 109 -0.96 -11.77 -0.47
CA PHE A 109 -1.11 -11.29 0.91
C PHE A 109 -2.51 -10.72 1.18
N SER A 110 -3.13 -10.10 0.18
CA SER A 110 -4.51 -9.62 0.24
C SER A 110 -5.49 -10.78 0.39
N GLU A 111 -5.38 -11.79 -0.46
CA GLU A 111 -6.16 -13.03 -0.42
C GLU A 111 -5.98 -13.76 0.91
N MET A 112 -4.73 -13.97 1.36
CA MET A 112 -4.46 -14.68 2.61
C MET A 112 -5.12 -14.02 3.83
N MET A 113 -5.09 -12.68 3.94
CA MET A 113 -5.75 -12.00 5.07
C MET A 113 -7.27 -11.93 4.93
N ASN A 114 -7.81 -11.91 3.71
CA ASN A 114 -9.25 -12.01 3.51
C ASN A 114 -9.77 -13.38 3.94
N ASN A 115 -8.98 -14.43 3.70
CA ASN A 115 -9.29 -15.80 4.11
C ASN A 115 -9.05 -16.07 5.61
N MET A 116 -8.18 -15.30 6.28
CA MET A 116 -7.94 -15.44 7.72
C MET A 116 -9.06 -14.83 8.60
N GLY A 117 -10.02 -14.14 7.99
CA GLY A 117 -11.16 -13.50 8.66
C GLY A 117 -12.47 -14.30 8.62
N GLY A 118 -12.44 -15.55 8.14
CA GLY A 118 -13.61 -16.43 8.05
C GLY A 118 -13.21 -17.89 8.11
N ASP A 119 -13.71 -18.57 9.14
CA ASP A 119 -13.64 -20.00 9.46
C ASP A 119 -12.27 -20.56 9.91
N ASP A 120 -12.26 -20.96 11.18
CA ASP A 120 -11.40 -21.98 11.75
C ASP A 120 -11.52 -23.27 10.90
N ASP A 121 -10.55 -23.54 10.01
CA ASP A 121 -10.13 -24.88 9.52
C ASP A 121 -9.33 -24.75 8.21
N VAL A 122 -8.15 -24.13 8.27
CA VAL A 122 -7.14 -24.28 7.21
C VAL A 122 -6.09 -25.30 7.66
N ASP A 123 -6.28 -26.52 7.18
CA ASP A 123 -5.31 -27.61 7.26
C ASP A 123 -4.02 -27.14 6.57
N LEU A 124 -3.03 -26.78 7.38
CA LEU A 124 -1.70 -26.37 6.91
C LEU A 124 -1.05 -27.56 6.22
N PRO A 125 -0.58 -27.44 4.96
CA PRO A 125 0.26 -28.49 4.40
C PRO A 125 1.54 -28.57 5.23
N GLU A 126 1.77 -29.75 5.82
CA GLU A 126 3.01 -30.11 6.52
C GLU A 126 4.20 -29.78 5.61
N VAL A 127 5.03 -28.85 6.06
CA VAL A 127 6.35 -28.61 5.49
C VAL A 127 7.22 -29.81 5.87
N ASP A 128 7.41 -30.72 4.92
CA ASP A 128 8.31 -31.85 5.05
C ASP A 128 9.70 -31.33 5.48
N GLY A 129 10.12 -31.76 6.66
CA GLY A 129 11.42 -31.42 7.23
C GLY A 129 12.53 -31.92 6.32
N ALA A 130 13.38 -31.00 5.86
CA ALA A 130 14.67 -31.36 5.31
C ALA A 130 15.58 -31.82 6.46
N ASP A 131 15.73 -33.13 6.60
CA ASP A 131 16.80 -33.77 7.35
C ASP A 131 18.16 -33.42 6.69
N ASP A 132 19.14 -33.05 7.51
CA ASP A 132 20.58 -33.02 7.20
C ASP A 132 21.29 -33.98 8.18
#